data_AF-A0A0Q6B076-F1
#
_entry.id   AF-A0A0Q6B076-F1
#
_cell.length_a   1.000
_cell.length_b   1.000
_cell.length_c   1.000
_cell.angle_alpha   90.00
_cell.angle_beta   90.00
_cell.angle_gamma   90.00
#
_symmetry.space_group_name_H-M   'P 1'
#
loop_
_entity.id
_entity.type
_entity.pdbx_description
1 polymer ?
#
loop_
_entity_poly.entity_id
_entity_poly.type
_entity_poly.pdbx_seq_one_letter_code
_entity_poly.pdbx_strand_id
1 'polypeptide(L)'
;MKKTLLEITQTKNGNLSEVLVNWKNYDEEEVILSLSELKKRNVPINEQMENILSEFTQSKGKTISEIENGFFQSKGVKDYTEYYNSKINILEKSDEDKLHAERQRRNAIAMLEQMDKKQASKDVLYGGLWFAGGLIVTLVSLSSGSGGVIAYGAVIFGGIQFFRGIMKS
;
A
#
# COMPACT_ATOMS: atom_id res chain seq x y z
N MET A 1 2.32 19.25 -13.69
CA MET A 1 2.32 18.00 -12.90
C MET A 1 3.58 18.04 -12.06
N LYS A 2 3.50 18.16 -10.73
CA LYS A 2 4.69 18.30 -9.86
C LYS A 2 5.44 16.97 -9.87
N LYS A 3 6.68 16.96 -10.36
CA LYS A 3 7.51 15.76 -10.42
C LYS A 3 7.86 15.33 -9.00
N THR A 4 7.81 14.04 -8.73
CA THR A 4 8.18 13.48 -7.43
C THR A 4 9.70 13.55 -7.23
N LEU A 5 10.18 13.54 -5.98
CA LEU A 5 11.63 13.55 -5.73
C LEU A 5 12.34 12.33 -6.31
N LEU A 6 11.68 11.18 -6.35
CA LEU A 6 12.24 9.96 -6.92
C LEU A 6 12.50 10.16 -8.42
N GLU A 7 11.57 10.82 -9.13
CA GLU A 7 11.75 11.18 -10.53
C GLU A 7 12.88 12.20 -10.71
N ILE A 8 12.99 13.23 -9.86
CA ILE A 8 14.09 14.20 -9.95
C ILE A 8 15.45 13.52 -9.71
N THR A 9 15.53 12.60 -8.75
CA THR A 9 16.76 11.89 -8.39
C THR A 9 17.18 10.91 -9.48
N GLN A 10 16.22 10.19 -10.07
CA GLN A 10 16.43 9.22 -11.14
C GLN A 10 16.63 9.86 -12.52
N THR A 11 16.41 11.17 -12.65
CA THR A 11 16.60 11.83 -13.93
C THR A 11 18.08 11.99 -14.29
N LYS A 12 18.39 11.66 -15.55
CA LYS A 12 19.67 11.99 -16.18
C LYS A 12 19.91 13.49 -16.02
N ASN A 13 21.18 13.90 -15.90
CA ASN A 13 21.60 15.31 -15.74
C ASN A 13 20.86 16.29 -16.66
N GLY A 14 20.43 15.84 -17.85
CA GLY A 14 19.60 16.59 -18.79
C GLY A 14 18.37 17.26 -18.19
N ASN A 15 17.63 16.61 -17.27
CA ASN A 15 16.43 17.23 -16.69
C ASN A 15 16.77 18.28 -15.61
N LEU A 16 17.88 18.11 -14.88
CA LEU A 16 18.35 19.10 -13.90
C LEU A 16 18.84 20.36 -14.62
N SER A 17 19.60 20.18 -15.71
CA SER A 17 20.02 21.30 -16.57
C SER A 17 18.83 21.97 -17.26
N GLU A 18 17.81 21.21 -17.66
CA GLU A 18 16.59 21.79 -18.26
C GLU A 18 15.84 22.70 -17.29
N VAL A 19 15.73 22.30 -16.02
CA VAL A 19 15.12 23.13 -14.97
C VAL A 19 15.89 24.43 -14.79
N LEU A 20 17.23 24.39 -14.79
CA LEU A 20 18.04 25.59 -14.71
C LEU A 20 17.89 26.47 -15.96
N VAL A 21 17.99 25.90 -17.15
CA VAL A 21 17.85 26.64 -18.43
C VAL A 21 16.50 27.35 -18.53
N ASN A 22 15.44 26.71 -18.03
CA ASN A 22 14.09 27.25 -18.10
C ASN A 22 13.59 27.72 -16.72
N TRP A 23 14.48 28.17 -15.84
CA TRP A 23 14.17 28.47 -14.43
C TRP A 23 12.95 29.38 -14.21
N LYS A 24 12.66 30.29 -15.14
CA LYS A 24 11.49 31.18 -15.10
C LYS A 24 10.14 30.44 -15.17
N ASN A 25 10.14 29.22 -15.68
CA ASN A 25 8.96 28.36 -15.82
C ASN A 25 8.78 27.38 -14.66
N TYR A 26 9.70 27.39 -13.69
CA TYR A 26 9.71 26.46 -12.56
C TYR A 26 9.56 27.21 -11.24
N ASP A 27 9.11 26.48 -10.22
CA ASP A 27 9.03 27.03 -8.86
C ASP A 27 10.46 27.29 -8.34
N GLU A 28 10.63 28.37 -7.57
CA GLU A 28 11.94 28.73 -6.99
C GLU A 28 12.56 27.58 -6.20
N GLU A 29 11.74 26.80 -5.48
CA GLU A 29 12.20 25.61 -4.76
C GLU A 29 12.81 24.56 -5.70
N GLU A 30 12.20 24.32 -6.86
CA GLU A 30 12.68 23.34 -7.84
C GLU A 30 14.00 23.78 -8.45
N VAL A 31 14.16 25.08 -8.72
CA VAL A 31 15.41 25.66 -9.23
C VAL A 31 16.53 25.53 -8.20
N ILE A 32 16.27 25.88 -6.93
CA ILE A 32 17.25 25.77 -5.84
C ILE A 32 17.66 24.31 -5.62
N LEU A 33 16.69 23.40 -5.54
CA LEU A 33 16.98 21.97 -5.36
C LEU A 33 17.77 21.38 -6.52
N SER A 34 17.46 21.77 -7.76
CA SER A 34 18.18 21.31 -8.95
C SER A 34 19.63 21.81 -8.94
N LEU A 35 19.84 23.07 -8.55
CA LEU A 35 21.16 23.66 -8.39
C LEU A 35 21.99 22.94 -7.32
N SER A 36 21.42 22.75 -6.13
CA SER A 36 22.12 22.07 -5.03
C SER A 36 22.45 20.62 -5.37
N GLU A 37 21.58 19.92 -6.11
CA GLU A 37 21.85 18.56 -6.59
C GLU A 37 23.00 18.52 -7.61
N LEU A 38 23.03 19.44 -8.58
CA LEU A 38 24.12 19.53 -9.55
C LEU A 38 25.47 19.81 -8.89
N LYS A 39 25.48 20.71 -7.89
CA LYS A 39 26.65 21.01 -7.07
C LYS A 39 27.10 19.80 -6.26
N LYS A 40 26.18 19.07 -5.62
CA LYS A 40 26.48 17.82 -4.90
C LYS A 40 27.08 16.75 -5.82
N ARG A 41 26.57 16.65 -7.05
CA ARG A 41 27.06 15.70 -8.07
C ARG A 41 28.38 16.12 -8.72
N ASN A 42 28.95 17.26 -8.31
CA ASN A 42 30.17 17.84 -8.89
C ASN A 42 30.10 17.96 -10.43
N VAL A 43 28.93 18.31 -10.95
CA VAL A 43 28.72 18.47 -12.40
C VAL A 43 29.44 19.73 -12.86
N PRO A 44 30.27 19.67 -13.92
CA PRO A 44 30.97 20.84 -14.41
C PRO A 44 29.97 21.90 -14.89
N ILE A 45 30.07 23.10 -14.32
CA ILE A 45 29.27 24.25 -14.71
C ILE A 45 29.97 24.85 -15.94
N ASN A 46 29.26 24.88 -17.07
CA ASN A 46 29.74 25.53 -18.28
C ASN A 46 29.30 27.01 -18.31
N GLU A 47 29.84 27.78 -19.24
CA GLU A 47 29.56 29.22 -19.39
C GLU A 47 28.04 29.52 -19.50
N GLN A 48 27.28 28.64 -20.14
CA GLN A 48 25.82 28.79 -20.24
C GLN A 48 25.14 28.69 -18.87
N MET A 49 25.53 27.70 -18.05
CA MET A 49 25.01 27.55 -16.70
C MET A 49 25.45 28.71 -15.80
N GLU A 50 26.68 29.22 -15.94
CA GLU A 50 27.11 30.40 -15.18
C GLU A 50 26.26 31.64 -15.49
N ASN A 51 25.96 31.88 -16.78
CA ASN A 51 25.10 32.98 -17.19
C ASN A 51 23.68 32.83 -16.61
N ILE A 52 23.11 31.63 -16.66
CA ILE A 52 21.79 31.33 -16.09
C ILE A 52 21.77 31.57 -14.57
N LEU A 53 22.81 31.13 -13.86
CA LEU A 53 22.91 31.31 -12.41
C LEU A 53 23.09 32.78 -12.04
N SER A 54 23.83 33.54 -12.85
CA SER A 54 23.95 34.98 -12.72
C SER A 54 22.59 35.67 -12.90
N GLU A 55 21.82 35.34 -13.94
CA GLU A 55 20.47 35.87 -14.14
C GLU A 55 19.53 35.54 -12.97
N PHE A 56 19.56 34.29 -12.50
CA PHE A 56 18.74 33.84 -11.38
C PHE A 56 19.08 34.60 -10.09
N THR A 57 20.36 34.69 -9.74
CA THR A 57 20.81 35.42 -8.54
C THR A 57 20.52 36.91 -8.61
N GLN A 58 20.73 37.52 -9.78
CA GLN A 58 20.41 38.93 -10.02
C GLN A 58 18.91 39.20 -9.86
N SER A 59 18.05 38.29 -10.33
CA SER A 59 16.60 38.40 -10.15
C SER A 59 16.16 38.36 -8.68
N LYS A 60 16.94 37.68 -7.83
CA LYS A 60 16.68 37.53 -6.39
C LYS A 60 17.40 38.57 -5.54
N GLY A 61 18.37 39.29 -6.11
CA GLY A 61 19.22 40.23 -5.39
C GLY A 61 20.07 39.57 -4.29
N LYS A 62 20.35 38.27 -4.41
CA LYS A 62 21.05 37.45 -3.41
C LYS A 62 22.04 36.51 -4.10
N THR A 63 23.13 36.20 -3.42
CA THR A 63 24.08 35.18 -3.87
C THR A 63 23.46 33.78 -3.79
N ILE A 64 24.02 32.83 -4.56
CA ILE A 64 23.58 31.42 -4.53
C ILE A 64 23.60 30.88 -3.10
N SER A 65 24.67 31.16 -2.35
CA SER A 65 24.83 30.69 -0.98
C SER A 65 23.77 31.25 -0.03
N GLU A 66 23.39 32.51 -0.18
CA GLU A 66 22.32 33.12 0.64
C GLU A 66 20.94 32.54 0.31
N ILE A 67 20.69 32.25 -0.97
CA ILE A 67 19.45 31.61 -1.43
C ILE A 67 19.37 30.18 -0.89
N GLU A 68 20.43 29.38 -1.04
CA GLU A 68 20.52 28.02 -0.52
C GLU A 68 20.33 28.01 1.00
N ASN A 69 21.10 28.84 1.72
CA ASN A 69 21.03 28.89 3.19
C ASN A 69 19.64 29.32 3.66
N GLY A 70 19.05 30.36 3.04
CA GLY A 70 17.71 30.81 3.39
C GLY A 70 16.64 29.74 3.12
N PHE A 71 16.76 29.02 2.00
CA PHE A 71 15.86 27.92 1.66
C PHE A 71 15.98 26.78 2.67
N PHE A 72 17.17 26.26 2.93
CA PHE A 72 17.33 25.13 3.86
C PHE A 72 16.97 25.50 5.30
N GLN A 73 17.34 26.70 5.76
CA GLN A 73 16.89 27.20 7.07
C GLN A 73 15.37 27.29 7.17
N SER A 74 14.68 27.75 6.12
CA SER A 74 13.21 27.79 6.08
C SER A 74 12.57 26.40 6.17
N LYS A 75 13.28 25.35 5.71
CA LYS A 75 12.87 23.95 5.83
C LYS A 75 13.34 23.28 7.12
N GLY A 76 14.05 24.00 7.99
CA GLY A 76 14.57 23.48 9.26
C GLY A 76 15.72 22.49 9.10
N VAL A 77 16.43 22.53 7.98
CA VAL A 77 17.56 21.63 7.66
C VAL A 77 18.81 22.46 7.39
N LYS A 78 20.00 21.89 7.64
CA LYS A 78 21.27 22.62 7.51
C LYS A 78 21.71 22.74 6.07
N ASP A 79 21.50 21.68 5.29
CA ASP A 79 21.96 21.60 3.92
C ASP A 79 21.06 20.69 3.06
N TYR A 80 21.41 20.60 1.78
CA TYR A 80 20.74 19.78 0.80
C TYR A 80 20.78 18.28 1.14
N THR A 81 21.85 17.79 1.75
CA THR A 81 21.99 16.36 2.10
C THR A 81 21.02 15.99 3.20
N GLU A 82 20.91 16.83 4.24
CA GLU A 82 19.94 16.63 5.31
C GLU A 82 18.49 16.75 4.80
N TYR A 83 18.21 17.74 3.94
CA TYR A 83 16.92 17.86 3.26
C TYR A 83 16.56 16.57 2.49
N TYR A 84 17.48 16.09 1.67
CA TYR A 84 17.28 14.89 0.86
C TYR A 84 17.05 13.64 1.70
N ASN A 85 17.91 13.41 2.71
CA ASN A 85 17.81 12.25 3.59
C ASN A 85 16.51 12.25 4.40
N SER A 86 16.08 13.41 4.89
CA SER A 86 14.81 13.54 5.62
C SER A 86 13.62 13.06 4.78
N LYS A 87 13.63 13.35 3.48
CA LYS A 87 12.53 13.02 2.59
C LYS A 87 12.55 11.56 2.14
N ILE A 88 13.74 10.95 2.01
CA ILE A 88 13.85 9.48 1.84
C ILE A 88 13.24 8.77 3.05
N ASN A 89 13.63 9.15 4.27
CA ASN A 89 13.12 8.49 5.48
C ASN A 89 11.59 8.58 5.58
N ILE A 90 10.99 9.71 5.18
CA ILE A 90 9.53 9.88 5.15
C ILE A 90 8.88 8.92 4.13
N LEU A 91 9.50 8.76 2.96
CA LEU A 91 9.00 7.86 1.91
C LEU A 91 9.09 6.40 2.32
N GLU A 92 10.24 5.96 2.86
CA GLU A 92 10.44 4.60 3.37
C GLU A 92 9.42 4.26 4.44
N LYS A 93 9.23 5.16 5.42
CA LYS A 93 8.23 4.97 6.48
C LYS A 93 6.81 4.86 5.92
N SER A 94 6.45 5.70 4.95
CA SER A 94 5.14 5.62 4.28
C SER A 94 4.92 4.28 3.59
N ASP A 95 5.95 3.73 2.95
CA ASP A 95 5.83 2.45 2.24
C ASP A 95 5.78 1.26 3.20
N GLU A 96 6.50 1.31 4.32
CA GLU A 96 6.33 0.36 5.42
C GLU A 96 4.91 0.40 5.99
N ASP A 97 4.37 1.58 6.27
CA ASP A 97 3.00 1.75 6.80
C ASP A 97 1.95 1.15 5.85
N LYS A 98 2.09 1.37 4.54
CA LYS A 98 1.22 0.74 3.52
C LYS A 98 1.32 -0.79 3.54
N LEU A 99 2.54 -1.33 3.63
CA LEU A 99 2.78 -2.76 3.68
C LEU A 99 2.18 -3.38 4.96
N HIS A 100 2.31 -2.71 6.10
CA HIS A 100 1.69 -3.11 7.36
C HIS A 100 0.16 -3.11 7.26
N ALA A 101 -0.44 -2.08 6.67
CA ALA A 101 -1.87 -2.01 6.45
C ALA A 101 -2.37 -3.14 5.53
N GLU A 102 -1.64 -3.47 4.47
CA GLU A 102 -1.99 -4.58 3.57
C GLU A 102 -1.90 -5.94 4.27
N ARG A 103 -0.85 -6.16 5.06
CA ARG A 103 -0.70 -7.39 5.87
C ARG A 103 -1.87 -7.56 6.84
N GLN A 104 -2.30 -6.49 7.52
CA GLN A 104 -3.46 -6.54 8.41
C GLN A 104 -4.74 -6.92 7.67
N ARG A 105 -4.98 -6.35 6.47
CA ARG A 105 -6.13 -6.71 5.64
C ARG A 105 -6.09 -8.17 5.22
N ARG A 106 -4.94 -8.68 4.75
CA ARG A 106 -4.78 -10.09 4.38
C ARG A 106 -5.04 -11.03 5.55
N ASN A 107 -4.52 -10.70 6.73
CA ASN A 107 -4.75 -11.49 7.93
C ASN A 107 -6.22 -11.50 8.35
N ALA A 108 -6.91 -10.36 8.25
CA ALA A 108 -8.35 -10.27 8.54
C ALA A 108 -9.17 -11.14 7.57
N ILE A 109 -8.89 -11.09 6.27
CA ILE A 109 -9.56 -11.93 5.26
C ILE A 109 -9.27 -13.42 5.52
N ALA A 110 -8.01 -13.77 5.79
CA ALA A 110 -7.64 -15.15 6.11
C ALA A 110 -8.31 -15.66 7.39
N MET A 111 -8.51 -14.81 8.40
CA MET A 111 -9.27 -15.16 9.60
C MET A 111 -10.74 -15.44 9.27
N LEU A 112 -11.37 -14.60 8.43
CA LEU A 112 -12.76 -14.82 8.00
C LEU A 112 -12.90 -16.14 7.23
N GLU A 113 -12.01 -16.43 6.29
CA GLU A 113 -12.02 -17.70 5.55
C GLU A 113 -11.82 -18.91 6.47
N GLN A 114 -10.94 -18.80 7.47
CA GLN A 114 -10.74 -19.88 8.44
C GLN A 114 -11.97 -20.09 9.32
N MET A 115 -12.67 -19.01 9.70
CA MET A 115 -13.92 -19.11 10.47
C MET A 115 -15.01 -19.79 9.65
N ASP A 116 -15.16 -19.42 8.38
CA ASP A 116 -16.11 -20.04 7.46
C ASP A 116 -15.82 -21.53 7.26
N LYS A 117 -14.56 -21.90 7.02
CA LYS A 117 -14.14 -23.32 6.87
C LYS A 117 -14.39 -24.13 8.15
N LYS A 118 -14.10 -23.56 9.32
CA LYS A 118 -14.35 -24.22 10.61
C LYS A 118 -15.85 -24.41 10.88
N GLN A 119 -16.68 -23.44 10.49
CA GLN A 119 -18.12 -23.56 10.63
C GLN A 119 -18.71 -24.57 9.65
N ALA A 120 -18.28 -24.56 8.39
CA ALA A 120 -18.67 -25.53 7.39
C ALA A 120 -18.33 -26.97 7.83
N SER A 121 -17.12 -27.19 8.35
CA SER A 121 -16.70 -28.51 8.86
C SER A 121 -17.60 -29.02 9.99
N LYS A 122 -18.05 -28.13 10.89
CA LYS A 122 -18.99 -28.49 11.97
C LYS A 122 -20.38 -28.79 11.43
N ASP A 123 -20.89 -28.00 10.49
CA ASP A 123 -22.21 -28.21 9.88
C ASP A 123 -22.26 -29.56 9.12
N VAL A 124 -21.18 -29.96 8.44
CA VAL A 124 -21.07 -31.29 7.81
C VAL A 124 -21.08 -32.41 8.85
N LEU A 125 -20.28 -32.32 9.92
CA LEU A 125 -20.20 -33.36 10.94
C LEU A 125 -21.52 -33.55 11.71
N TYR A 126 -22.09 -32.48 12.25
CA TYR A 126 -23.32 -32.57 13.04
C TYR A 126 -24.54 -32.83 12.17
N GLY A 127 -24.64 -32.19 10.99
CA GLY A 127 -25.72 -32.43 10.04
C GLY A 127 -25.70 -33.86 9.53
N GLY A 128 -24.53 -34.39 9.16
CA GLY A 128 -24.37 -35.76 8.69
C GLY A 128 -24.73 -36.79 9.76
N LEU A 129 -24.33 -36.55 11.01
CA LEU A 129 -24.68 -37.43 12.13
C LEU A 129 -26.20 -37.46 12.38
N TRP A 130 -26.85 -36.30 12.35
CA TRP A 130 -28.30 -36.22 12.57
C TRP A 130 -29.08 -36.83 11.39
N PHE A 131 -28.63 -36.59 10.16
CA PHE A 131 -29.23 -37.17 8.96
C PHE A 131 -29.11 -38.70 8.95
N ALA A 132 -27.91 -39.23 9.21
CA ALA A 132 -27.67 -40.67 9.25
C ALA A 132 -28.45 -41.33 10.39
N GLY A 133 -28.46 -40.74 11.58
CA GLY A 133 -29.24 -41.24 12.71
C GLY A 133 -30.75 -41.25 12.41
N GLY A 134 -31.27 -40.18 11.82
CA GLY A 134 -32.67 -40.08 11.41
C GLY A 134 -33.06 -41.10 10.34
N LEU A 135 -32.18 -41.37 9.37
CA LEU A 135 -32.38 -42.39 8.34
C LEU A 135 -32.44 -43.80 8.94
N ILE A 136 -31.49 -44.13 9.82
CA ILE A 136 -31.45 -45.46 10.47
C ILE A 136 -32.74 -45.69 11.28
N VAL A 137 -33.16 -44.72 12.10
CA VAL A 137 -34.39 -44.80 12.89
C VAL A 137 -35.61 -44.97 11.98
N THR A 138 -35.68 -44.21 10.89
CA THR A 138 -36.80 -44.28 9.94
C THR A 138 -36.85 -45.64 9.23
N LEU A 139 -35.70 -46.17 8.78
CA LEU A 139 -35.60 -47.47 8.12
C LEU A 139 -35.98 -48.63 9.04
N VAL A 140 -35.51 -48.60 10.30
CA VAL A 140 -35.84 -49.61 11.32
C VAL A 140 -37.32 -49.54 11.71
N SER A 141 -37.88 -48.33 11.82
CA SER A 141 -39.29 -48.16 12.18
C SER A 141 -40.23 -48.60 11.05
N LEU A 142 -39.87 -48.36 9.79
CA LEU A 142 -40.61 -48.85 8.62
C LEU A 142 -40.54 -50.37 8.47
N SER A 143 -39.40 -50.99 8.78
CA SER A 143 -39.24 -52.45 8.68
C SER A 143 -39.90 -53.22 9.82
N SER A 144 -40.22 -52.56 10.94
CA SER A 144 -40.82 -53.19 12.12
C SER A 144 -42.35 -53.33 12.06
N GLY A 145 -43.00 -52.94 10.96
CA GLY A 145 -44.40 -53.30 10.63
C GLY A 145 -45.51 -52.65 11.48
N SER A 146 -45.20 -51.95 12.56
CA SER A 146 -46.17 -51.25 13.41
C SER A 146 -46.08 -49.73 13.20
N GLY A 147 -46.86 -49.17 12.28
CA GLY A 147 -47.07 -47.71 12.12
C GLY A 147 -45.81 -46.87 12.25
N GLY A 148 -44.93 -46.91 11.25
CA GLY A 148 -43.57 -46.38 11.33
C GLY A 148 -43.47 -44.91 11.77
N VAL A 149 -42.65 -44.65 12.78
CA VAL A 149 -42.23 -43.32 13.20
C VAL A 149 -41.13 -42.86 12.26
N ILE A 150 -41.48 -41.96 11.35
CA ILE A 150 -40.50 -41.29 10.49
C ILE A 150 -39.91 -40.13 11.27
N ALA A 151 -38.60 -40.14 11.46
CA ALA A 151 -37.88 -39.07 12.16
C ALA A 151 -37.71 -37.84 11.24
N TYR A 152 -38.82 -37.29 10.74
CA TYR A 152 -38.87 -36.20 9.77
C TYR A 152 -38.01 -35.01 10.20
N GLY A 153 -38.04 -34.66 11.48
CA GLY A 153 -37.21 -33.58 12.03
C GLY A 153 -35.71 -33.84 11.88
N ALA A 154 -35.25 -35.03 12.26
CA ALA A 154 -33.85 -35.43 12.17
C ALA A 154 -33.34 -35.50 10.72
N VAL A 155 -34.15 -36.09 9.83
CA VAL A 155 -33.78 -36.29 8.42
C VAL A 155 -33.79 -34.97 7.66
N ILE A 156 -34.81 -34.12 7.84
CA ILE A 156 -34.89 -32.84 7.12
C ILE A 156 -33.89 -31.82 7.69
N PHE A 157 -33.84 -31.65 9.01
CA PHE A 157 -32.94 -30.68 9.64
C PHE A 157 -31.47 -31.08 9.48
N GLY A 158 -31.16 -32.35 9.74
CA GLY A 158 -29.82 -32.91 9.55
C GLY A 158 -29.36 -32.84 8.09
N GLY A 159 -30.26 -33.19 7.15
CA GLY A 159 -29.98 -33.10 5.72
C GLY A 159 -29.68 -31.68 5.27
N ILE A 160 -30.52 -30.70 5.63
CA ILE A 160 -30.28 -29.29 5.29
C ILE A 160 -28.95 -28.79 5.87
N GLN A 161 -28.65 -29.12 7.13
CA GLN A 161 -27.40 -28.70 7.76
C GLN A 161 -26.17 -29.34 7.12
N PHE A 162 -26.25 -30.63 6.75
CA PHE A 162 -25.20 -31.38 6.06
C PHE A 162 -24.90 -30.82 4.67
N PHE A 163 -25.92 -30.68 3.82
CA PHE A 163 -25.75 -30.17 2.46
C PHE A 163 -25.30 -28.71 2.46
N ARG A 164 -25.78 -27.89 3.40
CA ARG A 164 -25.31 -26.51 3.56
C ARG A 164 -23.84 -26.44 3.99
N GLY A 165 -23.39 -27.38 4.80
CA GLY A 165 -21.98 -27.54 5.17
C GLY A 165 -21.12 -27.92 3.96
N ILE A 166 -21.57 -28.87 3.13
CA ILE A 166 -20.84 -29.31 1.92
C ILE A 166 -20.73 -28.18 0.90
N MET A 167 -21.81 -27.43 0.66
CA MET A 167 -21.78 -26.30 -0.29
C MET A 167 -20.90 -25.13 0.16
N LYS A 168 -20.55 -25.06 1.44
CA LYS A 168 -19.73 -24.00 2.05
C LYS A 168 -18.30 -24.45 2.40
N SER A 169 -18.00 -25.74 2.33
CA SER A 169 -16.69 -26.32 2.65
C SER A 169 -15.78 -26.36 1.43
#